data_AF-A0A8T1BPG0-F1
#
_entry.id   AF-A0A8T1BPG0-F1
#
_cell.length_a   1.000
_cell.length_b   1.000
_cell.length_c   1.000
_cell.angle_alpha   90.00
_cell.angle_beta   90.00
_cell.angle_gamma   90.00
#
_symmetry.space_group_name_H-M   'P 1'
#
loop_
_entity.id
_entity.type
_entity.pdbx_description
1 polymer ?
#
loop_
_entity_poly.entity_id
_entity_poly.type
_entity_poly.pdbx_seq_one_letter_code
_entity_poly.pdbx_strand_id
1 'polypeptide(L)'
;MWRRIATRTARRLGGRGRGPEYPEVEARLHLWILDGNAKGLQVKDSYIRLQAQNIYQKLRGPDGPKFDASTGWLARFKKRKQLVSRRQTTTRTLPKDAVHACRDIIQRVQQLFELHQIQPRNIVNMDQVPR
;
A
#
# COMPACT_ATOMS: atom_id res chain seq x y z
N MET A 1 6.14 17.86 -35.05
CA MET A 1 7.29 16.95 -34.99
C MET A 1 7.13 16.06 -33.75
N TRP A 2 6.70 14.82 -33.89
CA TRP A 2 6.42 13.92 -32.75
C TRP A 2 7.62 13.01 -32.50
N ARG A 3 8.23 13.09 -31.30
CA ARG A 3 9.30 12.18 -30.88
C ARG A 3 8.69 10.85 -30.41
N ARG A 4 8.92 9.77 -31.16
CA ARG A 4 8.69 8.38 -30.73
C ARG A 4 9.70 8.03 -29.62
N ILE A 5 9.20 7.82 -28.40
CA ILE A 5 10.01 7.22 -27.32
C ILE A 5 9.92 5.70 -27.48
N ALA A 6 11.01 5.08 -27.95
CA ALA A 6 11.12 3.63 -28.03
C ALA A 6 11.28 3.05 -26.60
N THR A 7 10.21 2.50 -26.04
CA THR A 7 10.28 1.71 -24.81
C THR A 7 10.81 0.31 -25.13
N ARG A 8 12.12 0.11 -25.00
CA ARG A 8 12.70 -1.25 -24.93
C ARG A 8 12.24 -1.92 -23.63
N THR A 9 11.10 -2.59 -23.66
CA THR A 9 10.71 -3.53 -22.60
C THR A 9 11.53 -4.79 -22.77
N ALA A 10 12.69 -4.86 -22.12
CA ALA A 10 13.41 -6.11 -21.95
C ALA A 10 12.55 -7.05 -21.09
N ARG A 11 11.78 -7.95 -21.72
CA ARG A 11 11.06 -9.03 -21.04
C ARG A 11 12.08 -10.04 -20.53
N ARG A 12 12.54 -9.87 -19.28
CA ARG A 12 13.31 -10.93 -18.60
C ARG A 12 12.37 -12.13 -18.40
N LEU A 13 12.79 -13.31 -18.87
CA LEU A 13 12.07 -14.56 -18.65
C LEU A 13 11.77 -14.73 -17.14
N GLY A 14 10.49 -14.87 -16.80
CA GLY A 14 10.05 -15.10 -15.43
C GLY A 14 10.62 -16.43 -14.93
N GLY A 15 11.22 -16.44 -13.74
CA GLY A 15 11.70 -17.66 -13.08
C GLY A 15 13.20 -17.79 -12.90
N ARG A 16 14.04 -16.90 -13.49
CA ARG A 16 15.51 -17.01 -13.41
C ARG A 16 16.18 -16.12 -12.35
N GLY A 17 15.43 -15.63 -11.36
CA GLY A 17 15.95 -14.77 -10.30
C GLY A 17 16.49 -15.56 -9.10
N ARG A 18 17.58 -15.09 -8.48
CA ARG A 18 18.05 -15.62 -7.19
C ARG A 18 16.91 -15.55 -6.16
N GLY A 19 16.63 -16.68 -5.52
CA GLY A 19 15.64 -16.78 -4.44
C GLY A 19 15.97 -15.86 -3.25
N PRO A 20 15.04 -15.69 -2.30
CA PRO A 20 15.30 -14.94 -1.08
C PRO A 20 16.49 -15.54 -0.33
N GLU A 21 17.40 -14.71 0.14
CA GLU A 21 18.59 -15.13 0.88
C GLU A 21 18.23 -15.66 2.28
N TYR A 22 17.17 -15.11 2.87
CA TYR A 22 16.67 -15.47 4.21
C TYR A 22 15.16 -15.77 4.16
N PRO A 23 14.74 -16.90 3.54
CA PRO A 23 13.32 -17.20 3.33
C PRO A 23 12.51 -17.27 4.63
N GLU A 24 13.09 -17.84 5.69
CA GLU A 24 12.42 -17.97 6.99
C GLU A 24 12.19 -16.61 7.67
N VAL A 25 13.19 -15.71 7.60
CA VAL A 25 13.06 -14.33 8.10
C VAL A 25 11.94 -13.61 7.36
N GLU A 26 11.91 -13.74 6.02
CA GLU A 26 10.87 -13.12 5.20
C GLU A 26 9.47 -13.68 5.51
N ALA A 27 9.35 -14.97 5.83
CA ALA A 27 8.06 -15.58 6.19
C ALA A 27 7.53 -15.02 7.52
N ARG A 28 8.35 -15.03 8.57
CA ARG A 28 7.97 -14.52 9.90
C ARG A 28 7.69 -13.01 9.87
N LEU A 29 8.52 -12.25 9.15
CA LEU A 29 8.35 -10.81 9.00
C LEU A 29 7.06 -10.46 8.24
N HIS A 30 6.71 -11.24 7.22
CA HIS A 30 5.47 -11.05 6.47
C HIS A 30 4.23 -11.23 7.35
N LEU A 31 4.19 -12.29 8.18
CA LEU A 31 3.09 -12.52 9.12
C LEU A 31 2.95 -11.38 10.13
N TRP A 32 4.08 -10.89 10.67
CA TRP A 32 4.07 -9.76 11.59
C TRP A 32 3.52 -8.47 10.95
N ILE A 33 3.83 -8.21 9.67
CA ILE A 33 3.27 -7.07 8.94
C ILE A 33 1.76 -7.24 8.73
N LEU A 34 1.28 -8.44 8.40
CA LEU A 34 -0.14 -8.70 8.22
C LEU A 34 -0.93 -8.51 9.51
N ASP A 35 -0.42 -8.97 10.65
CA ASP A 35 -1.02 -8.74 11.96
C ASP A 35 -1.11 -7.24 12.30
N GLY A 36 -0.04 -6.48 12.04
CA GLY A 36 -0.04 -5.03 12.21
C GLY A 36 -1.08 -4.33 11.31
N ASN A 37 -1.13 -4.71 10.04
CA ASN A 37 -2.11 -4.15 9.09
C ASN A 37 -3.56 -4.49 9.47
N ALA A 38 -3.82 -5.70 9.98
CA ALA A 38 -5.15 -6.10 10.45
C ALA A 38 -5.63 -5.25 11.63
N LYS A 39 -4.70 -4.75 12.45
CA LYS A 39 -4.95 -3.80 13.54
C LYS A 39 -5.01 -2.33 13.09
N GLY A 40 -4.95 -2.08 11.78
CA GLY A 40 -4.92 -0.74 11.21
C GLY A 40 -3.61 0.03 11.47
N LEU A 41 -2.55 -0.65 11.89
CA LEU A 41 -1.26 -0.02 12.18
C LEU A 41 -0.42 0.08 10.91
N GLN A 42 0.11 1.28 10.66
CA GLN A 42 1.08 1.48 9.59
C GLN A 42 2.48 1.06 10.04
N VAL A 43 3.03 0.02 9.42
CA VAL A 43 4.40 -0.41 9.69
C VAL A 43 5.39 0.36 8.81
N LYS A 44 6.17 1.27 9.40
CA LYS A 44 7.19 2.03 8.65
C LYS A 44 8.39 1.15 8.28
N ASP A 45 9.06 1.50 7.20
CA ASP A 45 10.24 0.79 6.67
C ASP A 45 11.34 0.59 7.71
N SER A 46 11.59 1.59 8.57
CA SER A 46 12.55 1.48 9.67
C SER A 46 12.19 0.36 10.65
N TYR A 47 10.91 0.23 11.00
CA TYR A 47 10.42 -0.85 11.87
C TYR A 47 10.48 -2.21 11.17
N ILE A 48 10.20 -2.27 9.87
CA ILE A 48 10.34 -3.52 9.11
C ILE A 48 11.80 -4.00 9.15
N ARG A 49 12.77 -3.09 8.94
CA ARG A 49 14.20 -3.43 9.00
C ARG A 49 14.63 -3.88 10.39
N LEU A 50 14.24 -3.14 11.43
CA LEU A 50 14.55 -3.49 12.82
C LEU A 50 13.96 -4.87 13.18
N GLN A 51 12.70 -5.12 12.81
CA GLN A 51 12.07 -6.40 13.10
C GLN A 51 12.70 -7.55 12.30
N ALA A 52 13.14 -7.30 11.07
CA ALA A 52 13.88 -8.28 10.29
C ALA A 52 15.21 -8.68 10.98
N GLN A 53 15.94 -7.71 11.53
CA GLN A 53 17.16 -7.94 12.30
C GLN A 53 16.88 -8.74 13.57
N ASN A 54 15.84 -8.37 14.32
CA ASN A 54 15.44 -9.09 15.55
C ASN A 54 15.07 -10.54 15.25
N ILE A 55 14.29 -10.80 14.20
CA ILE A 55 13.92 -12.15 13.77
C ILE A 55 15.18 -12.94 13.38
N TYR A 56 16.08 -12.31 12.62
CA TYR A 56 17.32 -12.94 12.18
C TYR A 56 18.23 -13.32 13.37
N GLN A 57 18.42 -12.40 14.31
CA GLN A 57 19.24 -12.64 15.51
C GLN A 57 18.67 -13.77 16.37
N LYS A 58 17.34 -13.84 16.52
CA LYS A 58 16.67 -14.96 17.21
C LYS A 58 16.87 -16.31 16.53
N LEU A 59 17.03 -16.32 15.20
CA LEU A 59 17.23 -17.55 14.42
C LEU A 59 18.69 -18.00 14.36
N ARG A 60 19.65 -17.07 14.42
CA ARG A 60 21.08 -17.35 14.25
C ARG A 60 21.88 -17.31 15.55
N GLY A 61 21.31 -16.77 16.62
CA GLY A 61 22.02 -16.54 17.87
C GLY A 61 22.93 -15.31 17.83
N PRO A 62 23.57 -14.98 18.96
CA PRO A 62 24.42 -13.79 19.10
C PRO A 62 25.70 -13.85 18.24
N ASP A 63 26.22 -15.06 17.97
CA ASP A 63 27.46 -15.27 17.20
C ASP A 63 27.21 -15.39 15.69
N GLY A 64 25.96 -15.22 15.25
CA GLY A 64 25.58 -15.31 13.84
C GLY A 64 26.13 -14.13 13.00
N PRO A 65 26.34 -14.33 11.68
CA PRO A 65 26.82 -13.27 10.81
C PRO A 65 25.82 -12.10 10.76
N LYS A 66 26.32 -10.88 10.75
CA LYS A 66 25.49 -9.67 10.80
C LYS A 66 24.55 -9.56 9.59
N PHE A 67 23.26 -9.40 9.84
CA PHE A 67 22.26 -9.08 8.83
C PHE A 67 21.87 -7.60 8.92
N ASP A 68 22.12 -6.85 7.85
CA ASP A 68 21.95 -5.39 7.81
C ASP A 68 20.52 -4.93 7.45
N ALA A 69 19.68 -5.87 7.02
CA ALA A 69 18.37 -5.61 6.44
C ALA A 69 18.40 -4.41 5.48
N SER A 70 19.38 -4.35 4.56
CA SER A 70 19.62 -3.19 3.69
C SER A 70 18.36 -2.67 2.96
N THR A 71 18.40 -1.42 2.50
CA THR A 71 17.31 -0.83 1.69
C THR A 71 17.02 -1.66 0.43
N GLY A 72 18.07 -2.17 -0.22
CA GLY A 72 17.94 -3.06 -1.37
C GLY A 72 17.31 -4.41 -1.03
N TRP A 73 17.66 -5.00 0.12
CA TRP A 73 17.01 -6.21 0.62
C TRP A 73 15.53 -5.95 0.91
N LEU A 74 15.20 -4.87 1.62
CA LEU A 74 13.83 -4.48 1.96
C LEU A 74 12.96 -4.30 0.72
N ALA A 75 13.47 -3.59 -0.30
CA ALA A 75 12.75 -3.38 -1.55
C ALA A 75 12.44 -4.72 -2.26
N ARG A 76 13.40 -5.66 -2.28
CA ARG A 76 13.19 -6.99 -2.86
C ARG A 76 12.23 -7.84 -2.03
N PHE A 77 12.32 -7.80 -0.70
CA PHE A 77 11.37 -8.46 0.21
C PHE A 77 9.94 -7.98 -0.05
N LYS A 78 9.71 -6.67 -0.07
CA LYS A 78 8.41 -6.08 -0.36
C LYS A 78 7.88 -6.51 -1.72
N LYS A 79 8.73 -6.47 -2.75
CA LYS A 79 8.37 -6.93 -4.10
C LYS A 79 7.97 -8.41 -4.11
N ARG A 80 8.70 -9.29 -3.42
CA ARG A 80 8.39 -10.73 -3.34
C ARG A 80 7.08 -11.00 -2.59
N LYS A 81 6.79 -10.23 -1.54
CA LYS A 81 5.58 -10.37 -0.72
C LYS A 81 4.41 -9.48 -1.15
N GLN A 82 4.54 -8.78 -2.28
CA GLN A 82 3.53 -7.85 -2.80
C GLN A 82 3.11 -6.76 -1.79
N LEU A 83 4.06 -6.32 -0.95
CA LEU A 83 3.85 -5.26 0.02
C LEU A 83 4.11 -3.89 -0.61
N VAL A 84 3.24 -2.92 -0.33
CA VAL A 84 3.37 -1.54 -0.78
C VAL A 84 3.40 -0.59 0.40
N SER A 85 4.30 0.39 0.38
CA SER A 85 4.26 1.50 1.33
C SER A 85 3.16 2.46 0.92
N ARG A 86 2.01 2.42 1.59
CA ARG A 86 0.95 3.40 1.37
C ARG A 86 1.16 4.60 2.28
N ARG A 87 1.07 5.81 1.71
CA ARG A 87 0.92 7.02 2.51
C ARG A 87 -0.43 6.95 3.20
N GLN A 88 -0.48 7.32 4.48
CA GLN A 88 -1.77 7.50 5.13
C GLN A 88 -2.48 8.64 4.40
N THR A 89 -3.53 8.32 3.65
CA THR A 89 -4.56 9.31 3.37
C THR A 89 -5.12 9.64 4.73
N THR A 90 -5.01 10.91 5.18
CA THR A 90 -5.54 11.40 6.46
C THR A 90 -6.87 10.73 6.72
N THR A 91 -6.84 9.71 7.58
CA THR A 91 -7.96 8.82 7.73
C THR A 91 -8.91 9.56 8.65
N ARG A 92 -9.84 10.32 8.06
CA ARG A 92 -11.09 10.62 8.73
C ARG A 92 -11.69 9.22 8.96
N THR A 93 -11.51 8.68 10.16
CA THR A 93 -12.24 7.48 10.57
C THR A 93 -13.69 7.71 10.19
N LEU A 94 -14.26 6.82 9.37
CA LEU A 94 -15.65 6.96 9.00
C LEU A 94 -16.47 6.97 10.30
N PRO A 95 -17.35 7.96 10.49
CA PRO A 95 -18.28 7.96 11.61
C PRO A 95 -19.08 6.64 11.67
N LYS A 96 -19.51 6.24 12.87
CA LYS A 96 -20.27 4.97 13.05
C LYS A 96 -21.56 4.95 12.22
N ASP A 97 -22.10 6.12 11.94
CA ASP A 97 -23.30 6.42 11.16
C ASP A 97 -23.01 6.68 9.68
N ALA A 98 -21.77 6.49 9.19
CA ALA A 98 -21.41 6.82 7.81
C ALA A 98 -22.26 6.11 6.76
N VAL A 99 -22.70 4.87 7.03
CA VAL A 99 -23.60 4.14 6.12
C VAL A 99 -24.94 4.88 5.95
N HIS A 100 -25.47 5.42 7.06
CA HIS A 100 -26.71 6.17 7.05
C HIS A 100 -26.51 7.53 6.35
N ALA A 101 -25.48 8.27 6.75
CA ALA A 101 -25.13 9.56 6.13
C ALA A 101 -24.90 9.44 4.61
N CYS A 102 -24.22 8.38 4.16
CA CYS A 102 -24.05 8.12 2.72
C CYS A 102 -25.39 7.87 2.03
N ARG A 103 -26.29 7.08 2.64
CA ARG A 103 -27.62 6.80 2.08
C ARG A 103 -28.44 8.07 1.96
N ASP A 104 -28.47 8.90 3.01
CA ASP A 104 -29.24 10.14 3.04
C ASP A 104 -28.76 11.12 1.98
N ILE A 105 -27.43 11.25 1.81
CA ILE A 105 -26.84 12.09 0.77
C ILE A 105 -27.24 11.58 -0.63
N ILE A 106 -27.14 10.27 -0.87
CA ILE A 106 -27.51 9.68 -2.17
C ILE A 106 -28.98 9.93 -2.48
N GLN A 107 -29.87 9.69 -1.52
CA GLN A 107 -31.31 9.90 -1.68
C GLN A 107 -31.64 11.38 -1.93
N ARG A 108 -31.02 12.29 -1.17
CA ARG A 108 -31.22 13.74 -1.35
C ARG A 108 -30.75 14.21 -2.72
N VAL A 109 -29.63 13.70 -3.21
CA VAL A 109 -29.13 14.03 -4.56
C VAL A 109 -30.06 13.50 -5.64
N GLN A 110 -30.59 12.28 -5.50
CA GLN A 110 -31.57 11.72 -6.43
C GLN A 110 -32.85 12.56 -6.47
N GLN A 111 -33.37 12.97 -5.32
CA GLN A 111 -34.53 13.87 -5.24
C GLN A 111 -34.29 15.20 -5.95
N LEU A 112 -33.09 15.77 -5.81
CA LEU A 112 -32.71 17.00 -6.52
C LEU A 112 -32.67 16.80 -8.04
N PHE A 113 -32.22 15.63 -8.52
CA PHE A 113 -32.24 15.33 -9.95
C PHE A 113 -33.67 15.29 -10.50
N GLU A 114 -34.59 14.65 -9.78
CA GLU A 114 -36.00 14.56 -10.19
C GLU A 114 -36.70 15.92 -10.11
N LEU A 115 -36.54 16.64 -9.00
CA LEU A 115 -37.19 17.93 -8.77
C LEU A 115 -36.77 18.99 -9.80
N HIS A 116 -35.48 19.03 -10.15
CA HIS A 116 -34.92 20.04 -11.04
C HIS A 116 -34.70 19.52 -12.47
N GLN A 117 -35.11 18.29 -12.78
CA GLN A 117 -34.91 17.65 -14.07
C GLN A 117 -33.44 17.72 -14.54
N ILE A 118 -32.51 17.54 -13.59
CA ILE A 118 -31.07 17.63 -13.86
C ILE A 118 -30.67 16.37 -14.61
N GLN A 119 -30.26 16.56 -15.87
CA GLN A 119 -29.74 15.46 -16.66
C GLN A 119 -28.29 15.16 -16.26
N PRO A 120 -27.85 13.88 -16.24
CA PRO A 120 -26.49 13.52 -15.83
C PRO A 120 -25.39 14.27 -16.60
N ARG A 121 -25.62 14.60 -17.87
CA ARG A 121 -24.69 15.38 -18.71
C ARG A 121 -24.45 16.82 -18.21
N ASN A 122 -25.30 17.34 -17.33
CA ASN A 122 -25.20 18.69 -16.77
C ASN A 122 -24.49 18.70 -15.40
N ILE A 123 -24.05 17.55 -14.90
CA ILE A 123 -23.32 17.44 -13.63
C ILE A 123 -21.84 17.66 -13.92
N VAL A 124 -21.27 18.73 -13.36
CA VAL A 124 -19.86 19.07 -13.50
C VAL A 124 -19.16 19.06 -12.15
N ASN A 125 -17.86 18.74 -12.15
CA ASN A 125 -17.04 18.84 -10.95
C ASN A 125 -16.77 20.33 -10.64
N MET A 126 -16.99 20.73 -9.40
CA MET A 126 -16.75 22.09 -8.92
C MET A 126 -16.05 21.99 -7.56
N ASP A 127 -14.72 21.95 -7.57
CA ASP A 127 -13.89 22.02 -6.38
C ASP A 127 -13.02 23.28 -6.41
N GLN A 128 -12.91 23.94 -5.25
CA GLN A 128 -12.00 25.08 -5.11
C GLN A 128 -10.64 24.58 -4.62
N VAL A 129 -9.59 24.93 -5.38
CA VAL A 129 -8.21 24.77 -4.93
C VAL A 129 -7.82 26.07 -4.21
N PRO A 130 -7.50 26.04 -2.90
CA PRO A 130 -7.00 27.22 -2.20
C PRO A 130 -5.74 27.75 -2.93
N ARG A 131 -5.67 29.07 -3.13
CA ARG A 131 -4.46 29.75 -3.61
C ARG A 131 -3.60 30.20 -2.44
#